data_AF-A0A925EFI6-F1
#
_entry.id   AF-A0A925EFI6-F1
#
_cell.length_a   1.000
_cell.length_b   1.000
_cell.length_c   1.000
_cell.angle_alpha   90.00
_cell.angle_beta   90.00
_cell.angle_gamma   90.00
#
_symmetry.space_group_name_H-M   'P 1'
#
loop_
_entity.id
_entity.type
_entity.pdbx_description
1 polymer ?
#
loop_
_entity_poly.entity_id
_entity_poly.type
_entity_poly.pdbx_seq_one_letter_code
_entity_poly.pdbx_strand_id
1 'polypeptide(L)'
;MKRIGPIFFFFLFIGQTNAQSKTGITGTRDTSYNILNEYNKHLKNYPFIQVAKELPYNNIHVDQDLSFCQTPERELKLDIYYTGKDRKSKRPALLFIFGGGWRSGNKTMNAPLLKELATLGYVCFAPDYRLSTEALYPAAVHDIKSAIRWVRKNARKYNIDPDKIIAAGHSAGGELAAFMGATNNKKEFEGNGCEKQVSSKVNAVIDLDGTLAFFHPESGEGDDSKKISAATYWFGYSKTENPDLWKQAAPLTQVGKQMPPVQFINSGVARMHAGREDFINILNLHKIYSEVKTLEGSPHSFLLFHPWFDSTVAYMDNFLRNVFRKTKGSTKDIVVAKDGSGDFRSVQEAINSIPTNTKTKGGYNILIKKGVYEEKIIVDSLQRHISIRGEDKLNTILSYSDHSGKISPAGDTINTRTSWSFKILADNFTATDITFRNTAGFNAGQAVAVETNGDRVRFFNCRFIGFQDVLFTNKENVRQYFENCYIEGTTDFIFGSSTVWFEKCHIHSKKNSHITAASTPKRAGFGFVFNNCILTGDTSLHSVSLGRPWRPYAHVVYLNTYMDPHIKPEGFSVWNNNDNHLTTIFAEYQSYGPGAGKQTRLNWTKQLTEEERKKYTLENALVGWNPIY
;
A
#
# COMPACT_ATOMS: atom_id res chain seq x y z
N MET A 1 31.18 6.80 79.78
CA MET A 1 30.76 7.22 78.43
C MET A 1 30.24 6.00 77.67
N LYS A 2 28.92 5.89 77.49
CA LYS A 2 28.28 4.84 76.67
C LYS A 2 28.30 5.30 75.21
N ARG A 3 28.84 4.48 74.30
CA ARG A 3 28.75 4.70 72.84
C ARG A 3 27.40 4.19 72.35
N ILE A 4 26.61 5.09 71.79
CA ILE A 4 25.32 4.83 71.12
C ILE A 4 25.64 4.47 69.66
N GLY A 5 25.17 3.30 69.20
CA GLY A 5 25.23 2.89 67.79
C GLY A 5 24.11 3.55 66.97
N PRO A 6 24.28 3.72 65.65
CA PRO A 6 23.33 4.44 64.81
C PRO A 6 22.06 3.61 64.57
N ILE A 7 20.91 4.24 64.82
CA ILE A 7 19.58 3.73 64.49
C ILE A 7 19.36 3.92 62.99
N PHE A 8 19.25 2.82 62.24
CA PHE A 8 18.78 2.83 60.86
C PHE A 8 17.26 3.06 60.86
N PHE A 9 16.82 4.23 60.39
CA PHE A 9 15.42 4.48 60.07
C PHE A 9 15.07 3.75 58.77
N PHE A 10 14.34 2.64 58.87
CA PHE A 10 13.60 2.07 57.75
C PHE A 10 12.42 2.99 57.44
N PHE A 11 12.53 3.81 56.39
CA PHE A 11 11.36 4.45 55.80
C PHE A 11 10.58 3.38 55.01
N LEU A 12 9.53 2.84 55.63
CA LEU A 12 8.47 2.13 54.93
C LEU A 12 7.72 3.14 54.05
N PHE A 13 8.03 3.17 52.75
CA PHE A 13 7.13 3.76 51.76
C PHE A 13 5.90 2.83 51.63
N ILE A 14 4.86 3.12 52.41
CA ILE A 14 3.53 2.56 52.18
C ILE A 14 2.93 3.31 50.99
N GLY A 15 3.26 2.88 49.77
CA GLY A 15 2.50 3.27 48.60
C GLY A 15 1.11 2.66 48.71
N GLN A 16 0.05 3.48 48.81
CA GLN A 16 -1.31 3.01 48.68
C GLN A 16 -1.52 2.46 47.27
N THR A 17 -1.38 1.16 47.09
CA THR A 17 -1.86 0.48 45.88
C THR A 17 -3.38 0.36 46.00
N ASN A 18 -4.12 1.38 45.56
CA ASN A 18 -5.55 1.22 45.33
C ASN A 18 -5.74 0.07 44.34
N ALA A 19 -6.74 -0.79 44.50
CA ALA A 19 -7.02 -1.88 43.55
C ALA A 19 -7.68 -1.34 42.27
N GLN A 20 -7.50 -2.03 41.14
CA GLN A 20 -8.06 -1.60 39.85
C GLN A 20 -9.59 -1.55 39.95
N SER A 21 -10.17 -0.43 39.54
CA SER A 21 -11.62 -0.27 39.51
C SER A 21 -12.24 -1.22 38.48
N LYS A 22 -13.19 -2.04 38.94
CA LYS A 22 -13.94 -2.98 38.08
C LYS A 22 -15.24 -2.39 37.54
N THR A 23 -15.55 -1.12 37.82
CA THR A 23 -16.82 -0.47 37.44
C THR A 23 -17.07 -0.49 35.92
N GLY A 24 -16.02 -0.60 35.10
CA GLY A 24 -16.12 -0.69 33.64
C GLY A 24 -16.38 -2.08 33.05
N ILE A 25 -16.27 -3.14 33.87
CA ILE A 25 -16.46 -4.53 33.47
C ILE A 25 -17.95 -4.85 33.53
N THR A 26 -18.56 -5.05 32.37
CA THR A 26 -20.00 -5.30 32.21
C THR A 26 -20.31 -6.74 31.85
N GLY A 27 -19.32 -7.52 31.40
CA GLY A 27 -19.51 -8.85 30.82
C GLY A 27 -20.16 -8.85 29.42
N THR A 28 -20.62 -7.68 28.95
CA THR A 28 -21.29 -7.52 27.65
C THR A 28 -20.47 -6.61 26.75
N ARG A 29 -20.19 -7.08 25.53
CA ARG A 29 -19.42 -6.33 24.52
C ARG A 29 -20.12 -5.02 24.16
N ASP A 30 -19.36 -3.93 24.14
CA ASP A 30 -19.79 -2.66 23.58
C ASP A 30 -19.79 -2.74 22.05
N THR A 31 -20.92 -2.49 21.38
CA THR A 31 -21.08 -2.58 19.91
C THR A 31 -21.18 -1.20 19.24
N SER A 32 -20.92 -0.12 19.97
CA SER A 32 -21.03 1.25 19.46
C SER A 32 -20.08 1.53 18.29
N TYR A 33 -18.89 0.93 18.28
CA TYR A 33 -17.97 0.98 17.15
C TYR A 33 -18.26 -0.14 16.15
N ASN A 34 -18.88 0.22 15.02
CA ASN A 34 -19.11 -0.67 13.88
C ASN A 34 -19.13 0.12 12.56
N ILE A 35 -19.04 -0.60 11.42
CA ILE A 35 -18.91 0.01 10.08
C ILE A 35 -20.09 0.94 9.76
N LEU A 36 -21.33 0.53 10.05
CA LEU A 36 -22.52 1.32 9.73
C LEU A 36 -22.57 2.61 10.54
N ASN A 37 -22.29 2.53 11.84
CA ASN A 37 -22.25 3.69 12.71
C ASN A 37 -21.16 4.67 12.29
N GLU A 38 -19.95 4.18 11.98
CA GLU A 38 -18.86 5.04 11.50
C GLU A 38 -19.18 5.66 10.13
N TYR A 39 -19.80 4.92 9.23
CA TYR A 39 -20.25 5.45 7.93
C TYR A 39 -21.24 6.62 8.14
N ASN A 40 -22.30 6.40 8.92
CA ASN A 40 -23.32 7.41 9.20
C ASN A 40 -22.75 8.66 9.89
N LYS A 41 -21.83 8.45 10.83
CA LYS A 41 -21.11 9.52 11.54
C LYS A 41 -20.27 10.38 10.59
N HIS A 42 -19.63 9.77 9.59
CA HIS A 42 -18.70 10.48 8.70
C HIS A 42 -19.36 11.03 7.43
N LEU A 43 -20.54 10.52 7.04
CA LEU A 43 -21.23 10.91 5.80
C LEU A 43 -21.49 12.42 5.68
N LYS A 44 -21.75 13.10 6.80
CA LYS A 44 -21.98 14.56 6.80
C LYS A 44 -20.73 15.35 6.39
N ASN A 45 -19.56 14.96 6.91
CA ASN A 45 -18.31 15.67 6.66
C ASN A 45 -17.59 15.16 5.41
N TYR A 46 -17.90 13.93 4.99
CA TYR A 46 -17.29 13.26 3.85
C TYR A 46 -18.38 12.60 2.97
N PRO A 47 -19.20 13.39 2.26
CA PRO A 47 -20.34 12.86 1.50
C PRO A 47 -19.96 11.93 0.34
N PHE A 48 -18.68 11.93 -0.06
CA PHE A 48 -18.14 11.10 -1.14
C PHE A 48 -17.68 9.71 -0.69
N ILE A 49 -17.66 9.42 0.62
CA ILE A 49 -17.09 8.15 1.11
C ILE A 49 -17.95 6.97 0.69
N GLN A 50 -17.28 5.87 0.38
CA GLN A 50 -17.92 4.58 0.17
C GLN A 50 -17.30 3.58 1.12
N VAL A 51 -18.14 2.78 1.79
CA VAL A 51 -17.67 1.65 2.59
C VAL A 51 -16.81 0.74 1.71
N ALA A 52 -15.61 0.41 2.16
CA ALA A 52 -14.76 -0.56 1.50
C ALA A 52 -15.49 -1.90 1.43
N LYS A 53 -15.74 -2.38 0.21
CA LYS A 53 -16.48 -3.61 -0.01
C LYS A 53 -15.54 -4.78 -0.23
N GLU A 54 -16.02 -5.95 0.11
CA GLU A 54 -15.35 -7.18 -0.28
C GLU A 54 -15.43 -7.32 -1.80
N LEU A 55 -14.29 -7.36 -2.47
CA LEU A 55 -14.25 -7.72 -3.88
C LEU A 55 -14.49 -9.24 -4.03
N PRO A 56 -15.19 -9.68 -5.09
CA PRO A 56 -15.48 -11.09 -5.34
C PRO A 56 -14.23 -11.82 -5.84
N TYR A 57 -13.26 -12.02 -4.96
CA TYR A 57 -12.07 -12.78 -5.27
C TYR A 57 -12.37 -14.27 -5.21
N ASN A 58 -12.44 -14.93 -6.37
CA ASN A 58 -12.73 -16.36 -6.48
C ASN A 58 -11.66 -17.28 -5.83
N ASN A 59 -10.55 -16.74 -5.33
CA ASN A 59 -9.40 -17.49 -4.83
C ASN A 59 -9.02 -17.19 -3.35
N ILE A 60 -9.85 -16.44 -2.61
CA ILE A 60 -9.62 -16.23 -1.17
C ILE A 60 -10.36 -17.28 -0.37
N HIS A 61 -9.64 -17.94 0.53
CA HIS A 61 -10.19 -18.79 1.57
C HIS A 61 -10.27 -18.01 2.89
N VAL A 62 -11.35 -18.24 3.62
CA VAL A 62 -11.55 -17.68 4.96
C VAL A 62 -11.82 -18.83 5.91
N ASP A 63 -10.90 -19.07 6.85
CA ASP A 63 -11.17 -19.96 7.98
C ASP A 63 -11.67 -19.07 9.13
N GLN A 64 -12.92 -19.25 9.58
CA GLN A 64 -13.53 -18.39 10.61
C GLN A 64 -13.54 -19.06 11.98
N ASP A 65 -13.49 -18.25 13.03
CA ASP A 65 -13.75 -18.62 14.42
C ASP A 65 -12.87 -19.75 14.97
N LEU A 66 -11.59 -19.78 14.56
CA LEU A 66 -10.62 -20.75 15.05
C LEU A 66 -10.17 -20.39 16.45
N SER A 67 -10.31 -21.34 17.37
CA SER A 67 -9.80 -21.23 18.73
C SER A 67 -8.27 -21.10 18.74
N PHE A 68 -7.77 -20.10 19.46
CA PHE A 68 -6.34 -19.93 19.68
C PHE A 68 -5.93 -19.89 21.16
N CYS A 69 -6.86 -19.58 22.07
CA CYS A 69 -6.56 -19.60 23.51
C CYS A 69 -7.82 -19.70 24.36
N GLN A 70 -7.77 -20.48 25.45
CA GLN A 70 -8.81 -20.53 26.46
C GLN A 70 -8.47 -19.58 27.62
N THR A 71 -9.34 -18.62 27.92
CA THR A 71 -9.25 -17.77 29.12
C THR A 71 -10.26 -18.22 30.18
N PRO A 72 -10.19 -17.70 31.42
CA PRO A 72 -11.22 -17.97 32.43
C PRO A 72 -12.62 -17.54 31.99
N GLU A 73 -12.73 -16.48 31.19
CA GLU A 73 -14.00 -15.90 30.77
C GLU A 73 -14.59 -16.61 29.54
N ARG A 74 -13.76 -16.89 28.53
CA ARG A 74 -14.19 -17.51 27.27
C ARG A 74 -13.03 -18.05 26.44
N GLU A 75 -13.38 -18.78 25.39
CA GLU A 75 -12.47 -19.09 24.31
C GLU A 75 -12.25 -17.84 23.43
N LEU A 76 -10.98 -17.56 23.13
CA LEU A 76 -10.57 -16.54 22.17
C LEU A 76 -10.38 -17.18 20.79
N LYS A 77 -10.93 -16.51 19.78
CA LYS A 77 -11.01 -16.99 18.41
C LYS A 77 -10.35 -16.02 17.44
N LEU A 78 -9.95 -16.52 16.28
CA LEU A 78 -9.41 -15.71 15.21
C LEU A 78 -9.96 -16.14 13.84
N ASP A 79 -9.98 -15.20 12.90
CA ASP A 79 -10.25 -15.47 11.49
C ASP A 79 -8.94 -15.44 10.69
N ILE A 80 -8.88 -16.23 9.62
CA ILE A 80 -7.71 -16.34 8.74
C ILE A 80 -8.13 -16.09 7.30
N TYR A 81 -7.44 -15.19 6.62
CA TYR A 81 -7.68 -14.84 5.22
C TYR A 81 -6.43 -15.16 4.41
N TYR A 82 -6.56 -15.99 3.36
CA TYR A 82 -5.42 -16.43 2.57
C TYR A 82 -5.83 -16.92 1.18
N THR A 83 -4.92 -16.81 0.21
CA THR A 83 -5.06 -17.52 -1.07
C THR A 83 -4.52 -18.95 -0.96
N GLY A 84 -4.94 -19.84 -1.86
CA GLY A 84 -4.60 -21.28 -1.88
C GLY A 84 -3.14 -21.67 -1.58
N LYS A 85 -2.94 -22.93 -1.17
CA LYS A 85 -1.69 -23.45 -0.56
C LYS A 85 -0.57 -23.77 -1.56
N ASP A 86 -0.82 -23.71 -2.86
CA ASP A 86 0.10 -24.16 -3.94
C ASP A 86 1.26 -23.20 -4.25
N ARG A 87 1.84 -22.58 -3.22
CA ARG A 87 3.03 -21.74 -3.40
C ARG A 87 4.28 -22.45 -2.90
N LYS A 88 5.29 -22.54 -3.78
CA LYS A 88 6.61 -23.12 -3.45
C LYS A 88 7.36 -22.33 -2.36
N SER A 89 7.01 -21.07 -2.10
CA SER A 89 7.64 -20.20 -1.10
C SER A 89 6.75 -19.97 0.13
N LYS A 90 7.38 -19.96 1.32
CA LYS A 90 6.75 -19.53 2.56
C LYS A 90 6.37 -18.04 2.51
N ARG A 91 5.22 -17.69 3.09
CA ARG A 91 4.61 -16.35 3.05
C ARG A 91 4.76 -15.58 4.36
N PRO A 92 4.80 -14.24 4.35
CA PRO A 92 4.67 -13.46 5.57
C PRO A 92 3.27 -13.59 6.19
N ALA A 93 3.19 -13.54 7.51
CA ALA A 93 1.92 -13.60 8.26
C ALA A 93 1.62 -12.26 8.92
N LEU A 94 0.44 -11.71 8.65
CA LEU A 94 0.01 -10.41 9.16
C LEU A 94 -1.10 -10.62 10.19
N LEU A 95 -0.83 -10.30 11.46
CA LEU A 95 -1.82 -10.30 12.52
C LEU A 95 -2.39 -8.88 12.66
N PHE A 96 -3.66 -8.69 12.33
CA PHE A 96 -4.34 -7.39 12.37
C PHE A 96 -5.23 -7.26 13.60
N ILE A 97 -4.93 -6.29 14.44
CA ILE A 97 -5.62 -6.02 15.70
C ILE A 97 -6.65 -4.90 15.46
N PHE A 98 -7.92 -5.18 15.74
CA PHE A 98 -9.00 -4.23 15.51
C PHE A 98 -9.02 -3.12 16.57
N GLY A 99 -9.45 -1.92 16.16
CA GLY A 99 -9.62 -0.75 17.03
C GLY A 99 -10.93 -0.73 17.82
N GLY A 100 -11.30 0.43 18.38
CA GLY A 100 -12.50 0.57 19.22
C GLY A 100 -12.19 0.89 20.68
N GLY A 101 -11.06 1.55 20.95
CA GLY A 101 -10.70 2.04 22.29
C GLY A 101 -10.56 0.93 23.33
N TRP A 102 -10.05 -0.25 22.95
CA TRP A 102 -9.95 -1.44 23.81
C TRP A 102 -11.29 -1.91 24.43
N ARG A 103 -12.41 -1.28 24.07
CA ARG A 103 -13.73 -1.46 24.71
C ARG A 103 -14.78 -2.01 23.76
N SER A 104 -14.73 -1.62 22.49
CA SER A 104 -15.70 -1.94 21.45
C SER A 104 -15.01 -2.53 20.20
N GLY A 105 -15.78 -2.80 19.14
CA GLY A 105 -15.30 -3.40 17.91
C GLY A 105 -15.21 -4.92 17.96
N ASN A 106 -14.78 -5.52 16.85
CA ASN A 106 -14.54 -6.96 16.72
C ASN A 106 -13.60 -7.29 15.54
N LYS A 107 -13.17 -8.55 15.45
CA LYS A 107 -12.22 -9.06 14.43
C LYS A 107 -12.71 -8.96 12.98
N THR A 108 -14.01 -8.82 12.71
CA THR A 108 -14.54 -8.77 11.33
C THR A 108 -14.54 -7.36 10.73
N MET A 109 -14.31 -6.33 11.56
CA MET A 109 -14.31 -4.91 11.16
C MET A 109 -13.45 -4.59 9.93
N ASN A 110 -12.33 -5.29 9.76
CA ASN A 110 -11.33 -5.02 8.72
C ASN A 110 -11.23 -6.15 7.69
N ALA A 111 -12.24 -7.01 7.57
CA ALA A 111 -12.23 -8.14 6.64
C ALA A 111 -11.91 -7.73 5.18
N PRO A 112 -12.43 -6.62 4.62
CA PRO A 112 -12.04 -6.16 3.28
C PRO A 112 -10.53 -5.92 3.14
N LEU A 113 -9.91 -5.24 4.11
CA LEU A 113 -8.47 -4.96 4.13
C LEU A 113 -7.65 -6.25 4.14
N LEU A 114 -8.03 -7.21 4.99
CA LEU A 114 -7.32 -8.47 5.12
C LEU A 114 -7.46 -9.36 3.89
N LYS A 115 -8.61 -9.31 3.22
CA LYS A 115 -8.83 -9.96 1.92
C LYS A 115 -7.94 -9.37 0.83
N GLU A 116 -7.87 -8.03 0.72
CA GLU A 116 -6.94 -7.36 -0.22
C GLU A 116 -5.50 -7.80 0.02
N LEU A 117 -5.01 -7.72 1.26
CA LEU A 117 -3.65 -8.13 1.61
C LEU A 117 -3.42 -9.64 1.34
N ALA A 118 -4.43 -10.49 1.56
CA ALA A 118 -4.32 -11.91 1.20
C ALA A 118 -4.06 -12.09 -0.31
N THR A 119 -4.70 -11.31 -1.18
CA THR A 119 -4.43 -11.36 -2.64
C THR A 119 -2.98 -11.00 -3.00
N LEU A 120 -2.37 -10.11 -2.21
CA LEU A 120 -0.98 -9.66 -2.38
C LEU A 120 0.04 -10.70 -1.86
N GLY A 121 -0.43 -11.80 -1.26
CA GLY A 121 0.39 -12.94 -0.87
C GLY A 121 0.68 -13.07 0.61
N TYR A 122 0.01 -12.29 1.46
CA TYR A 122 0.05 -12.41 2.91
C TYR A 122 -0.91 -13.51 3.41
N VAL A 123 -0.61 -14.09 4.57
CA VAL A 123 -1.61 -14.84 5.36
C VAL A 123 -2.06 -13.94 6.49
N CYS A 124 -3.29 -13.46 6.43
CA CYS A 124 -3.81 -12.46 7.34
C CYS A 124 -4.62 -13.12 8.47
N PHE A 125 -4.43 -12.66 9.69
CA PHE A 125 -5.07 -13.17 10.90
C PHE A 125 -5.77 -12.03 11.64
N ALA A 126 -7.01 -12.23 12.05
CA ALA A 126 -7.77 -11.27 12.85
C ALA A 126 -8.19 -11.92 14.18
N PRO A 127 -7.43 -11.73 15.28
CA PRO A 127 -7.78 -12.29 16.57
C PRO A 127 -8.82 -11.43 17.31
N ASP A 128 -9.70 -12.10 18.06
CA ASP A 128 -10.34 -11.48 19.22
C ASP A 128 -9.33 -11.29 20.35
N TYR A 129 -9.55 -10.26 21.17
CA TYR A 129 -8.90 -10.06 22.46
C TYR A 129 -9.95 -9.64 23.49
N ARG A 130 -9.66 -9.81 24.78
CA ARG A 130 -10.57 -9.35 25.84
C ARG A 130 -10.60 -7.83 25.87
N LEU A 131 -11.80 -7.29 25.72
CA LEU A 131 -12.08 -5.85 25.79
C LEU A 131 -12.22 -5.42 27.26
N SER A 132 -12.15 -4.11 27.54
CA SER A 132 -12.27 -3.55 28.90
C SER A 132 -13.61 -3.88 29.59
N THR A 133 -14.64 -4.25 28.81
CA THR A 133 -15.92 -4.75 29.33
C THR A 133 -15.80 -6.15 29.93
N GLU A 134 -14.75 -6.89 29.60
CA GLU A 134 -14.46 -8.26 30.00
C GLU A 134 -13.29 -8.32 30.99
N ALA A 135 -12.16 -7.66 30.66
CA ALA A 135 -10.95 -7.67 31.47
C ALA A 135 -10.11 -6.38 31.30
N LEU A 136 -9.40 -6.00 32.36
CA LEU A 136 -8.53 -4.82 32.37
C LEU A 136 -7.13 -5.14 31.81
N TYR A 137 -6.35 -4.11 31.50
CA TYR A 137 -4.92 -4.24 31.22
C TYR A 137 -4.22 -5.02 32.35
N PRO A 138 -3.31 -5.99 32.05
CA PRO A 138 -2.72 -6.30 30.73
C PRO A 138 -3.39 -7.46 29.95
N ALA A 139 -4.65 -7.80 30.20
CA ALA A 139 -5.30 -8.99 29.59
C ALA A 139 -5.19 -9.01 28.04
N ALA A 140 -5.55 -7.90 27.38
CA ALA A 140 -5.47 -7.78 25.93
C ALA A 140 -4.03 -8.00 25.38
N VAL A 141 -3.01 -7.50 26.07
CA VAL A 141 -1.59 -7.69 25.70
C VAL A 141 -1.24 -9.18 25.69
N HIS A 142 -1.64 -9.91 26.73
CA HIS A 142 -1.40 -11.34 26.83
C HIS A 142 -2.17 -12.15 25.77
N ASP A 143 -3.39 -11.71 25.45
CA ASP A 143 -4.23 -12.34 24.44
C ASP A 143 -3.60 -12.22 23.04
N ILE A 144 -3.13 -11.02 22.66
CA ILE A 144 -2.46 -10.79 21.38
C ILE A 144 -1.12 -11.55 21.30
N LYS A 145 -0.32 -11.57 22.37
CA LYS A 145 0.90 -12.41 22.40
C LYS A 145 0.58 -13.89 22.24
N SER A 146 -0.51 -14.38 22.83
CA SER A 146 -0.98 -15.75 22.62
C SER A 146 -1.39 -16.01 21.17
N ALA A 147 -2.04 -15.06 20.51
CA ALA A 147 -2.38 -15.15 19.09
C ALA A 147 -1.12 -15.21 18.20
N ILE A 148 -0.11 -14.38 18.46
CA ILE A 148 1.17 -14.40 17.73
C ILE A 148 1.87 -15.75 17.88
N ARG A 149 1.88 -16.32 19.09
CA ARG A 149 2.44 -17.66 19.35
C ARG A 149 1.68 -18.75 18.60
N TRP A 150 0.34 -18.66 18.58
CA TRP A 150 -0.50 -19.58 17.82
C TRP A 150 -0.20 -19.52 16.33
N VAL A 151 -0.08 -18.31 15.75
CA VAL A 151 0.30 -18.11 14.34
C VAL A 151 1.65 -18.77 14.05
N ARG A 152 2.66 -18.53 14.90
CA ARG A 152 4.00 -19.12 14.74
C ARG A 152 3.99 -20.65 14.85
N LYS A 153 3.25 -21.21 15.81
CA LYS A 153 3.06 -22.67 15.96
C LYS A 153 2.41 -23.29 14.73
N ASN A 154 1.45 -22.59 14.12
CA ASN A 154 0.72 -23.05 12.94
C ASN A 154 1.39 -22.68 11.61
N ALA A 155 2.62 -22.16 11.62
CA ALA A 155 3.27 -21.65 10.42
C ALA A 155 3.38 -22.70 9.30
N ARG A 156 3.66 -23.97 9.64
CA ARG A 156 3.72 -25.07 8.66
C ARG A 156 2.36 -25.32 8.00
N LYS A 157 1.25 -25.28 8.77
CA LYS A 157 -0.11 -25.55 8.29
C LYS A 157 -0.56 -24.54 7.23
N TYR A 158 -0.16 -23.28 7.39
CA TYR A 158 -0.56 -22.17 6.53
C TYR A 158 0.55 -21.72 5.57
N ASN A 159 1.65 -22.47 5.46
CA ASN A 159 2.81 -22.16 4.62
C ASN A 159 3.38 -20.74 4.88
N ILE A 160 3.58 -20.43 6.15
CA ILE A 160 4.10 -19.15 6.66
C ILE A 160 5.59 -19.27 6.97
N ASP A 161 6.30 -18.16 6.79
CA ASP A 161 7.66 -17.96 7.28
C ASP A 161 7.59 -17.45 8.73
N PRO A 162 7.97 -18.27 9.75
CA PRO A 162 7.85 -17.89 11.16
C PRO A 162 8.73 -16.71 11.59
N ASP A 163 9.67 -16.31 10.71
CA ASP A 163 10.54 -15.14 10.85
C ASP A 163 10.02 -13.91 10.09
N LYS A 164 8.78 -13.96 9.58
CA LYS A 164 8.09 -12.86 8.92
C LYS A 164 6.67 -12.69 9.47
N ILE A 165 6.56 -12.47 10.78
CA ILE A 165 5.28 -12.20 11.45
C ILE A 165 5.15 -10.69 11.71
N ILE A 166 4.08 -10.08 11.22
CA ILE A 166 3.78 -8.66 11.32
C ILE A 166 2.69 -8.46 12.38
N ALA A 167 2.87 -7.50 13.28
CA ALA A 167 1.77 -6.94 14.06
C ALA A 167 1.28 -5.67 13.36
N ALA A 168 0.01 -5.64 12.99
CA ALA A 168 -0.64 -4.48 12.42
C ALA A 168 -1.91 -4.17 13.20
N GLY A 169 -2.36 -2.92 13.23
CA GLY A 169 -3.65 -2.63 13.83
C GLY A 169 -4.06 -1.18 13.71
N HIS A 170 -5.32 -0.91 14.02
CA HIS A 170 -5.91 0.42 13.91
C HIS A 170 -6.35 0.97 15.27
N SER A 171 -6.09 2.26 15.54
CA SER A 171 -6.51 2.93 16.79
C SER A 171 -5.94 2.22 18.01
N ALA A 172 -6.77 1.81 18.98
CA ALA A 172 -6.38 0.91 20.07
C ALA A 172 -5.62 -0.35 19.60
N GLY A 173 -5.98 -0.91 18.43
CA GLY A 173 -5.23 -2.01 17.84
C GLY A 173 -3.88 -1.61 17.27
N GLY A 174 -3.72 -0.36 16.81
CA GLY A 174 -2.45 0.21 16.35
C GLY A 174 -1.49 0.43 17.51
N GLU A 175 -2.01 0.94 18.64
CA GLU A 175 -1.29 0.99 19.91
C GLU A 175 -0.80 -0.41 20.32
N LEU A 176 -1.71 -1.40 20.39
CA LEU A 176 -1.34 -2.78 20.73
C LEU A 176 -0.31 -3.36 19.75
N ALA A 177 -0.41 -3.06 18.45
CA ALA A 177 0.55 -3.51 17.45
C ALA A 177 1.94 -2.92 17.69
N ALA A 178 2.02 -1.61 17.95
CA ALA A 178 3.26 -0.95 18.35
C ALA A 178 3.81 -1.52 19.66
N PHE A 179 2.94 -1.80 20.63
CA PHE A 179 3.31 -2.42 21.90
C PHE A 179 3.89 -3.83 21.73
N MET A 180 3.35 -4.64 20.81
CA MET A 180 3.90 -5.97 20.49
C MET A 180 5.34 -5.89 19.99
N GLY A 181 5.63 -4.92 19.10
CA GLY A 181 7.00 -4.69 18.64
C GLY A 181 7.91 -4.15 19.74
N ALA A 182 7.44 -3.16 20.51
CA ALA A 182 8.23 -2.48 21.53
C ALA A 182 8.60 -3.40 22.70
N THR A 183 7.76 -4.40 22.97
CA THR A 183 7.97 -5.41 24.02
C THR A 183 8.58 -6.71 23.50
N ASN A 184 9.12 -6.73 22.28
CA ASN A 184 9.86 -7.88 21.76
C ASN A 184 10.92 -8.35 22.77
N ASN A 185 10.82 -9.62 23.18
CA ASN A 185 11.73 -10.30 24.12
C ASN A 185 11.76 -9.73 25.56
N LYS A 186 10.81 -8.87 25.93
CA LYS A 186 10.67 -8.38 27.31
C LYS A 186 9.79 -9.33 28.13
N LYS A 187 10.42 -10.08 29.05
CA LYS A 187 9.78 -11.19 29.79
C LYS A 187 8.58 -10.74 30.63
N GLU A 188 8.64 -9.53 31.17
CA GLU A 188 7.60 -8.93 32.01
C GLU A 188 6.25 -8.74 31.30
N PHE A 189 6.24 -8.70 29.96
CA PHE A 189 5.02 -8.54 29.15
C PHE A 189 4.53 -9.85 28.52
N GLU A 190 5.25 -10.96 28.67
CA GLU A 190 4.89 -12.23 28.00
C GLU A 190 3.65 -12.90 28.60
N GLY A 191 3.31 -12.59 29.85
CA GLY A 191 2.18 -13.16 30.57
C GLY A 191 2.25 -14.69 30.72
N ASN A 192 1.17 -15.26 31.24
CA ASN A 192 0.98 -16.72 31.42
C ASN A 192 -0.05 -17.30 30.43
N GLY A 193 -0.26 -16.64 29.29
CA GLY A 193 -1.21 -17.06 28.27
C GLY A 193 -0.80 -18.34 27.54
N CYS A 194 -1.60 -18.71 26.53
CA CYS A 194 -1.42 -19.93 25.76
C CYS A 194 -0.08 -19.97 25.00
N GLU A 195 0.39 -21.20 24.72
CA GLU A 195 1.58 -21.49 23.92
C GLU A 195 2.88 -20.81 24.40
N LYS A 196 3.03 -20.59 25.72
CA LYS A 196 4.14 -19.83 26.35
C LYS A 196 5.57 -20.26 25.96
N GLN A 197 5.74 -21.49 25.47
CA GLN A 197 7.01 -22.02 24.97
C GLN A 197 7.39 -21.50 23.58
N VAL A 198 6.44 -20.91 22.85
CA VAL A 198 6.63 -20.32 21.54
C VAL A 198 6.92 -18.83 21.72
N SER A 199 7.86 -18.29 20.93
CA SER A 199 8.13 -16.85 20.94
C SER A 199 6.89 -16.05 20.53
N SER A 200 6.67 -14.88 21.12
CA SER A 200 5.68 -13.88 20.70
C SER A 200 6.30 -12.73 19.88
N LYS A 201 7.59 -12.83 19.52
CA LYS A 201 8.32 -11.79 18.77
C LYS A 201 7.62 -11.46 17.45
N VAL A 202 7.68 -10.20 17.02
CA VAL A 202 7.25 -9.77 15.67
C VAL A 202 8.42 -9.16 14.90
N ASN A 203 8.33 -9.22 13.57
CA ASN A 203 9.40 -8.89 12.63
C ASN A 203 9.16 -7.57 11.87
N ALA A 204 7.94 -7.03 11.94
CA ALA A 204 7.58 -5.70 11.46
C ALA A 204 6.33 -5.22 12.23
N VAL A 205 6.15 -3.90 12.32
CA VAL A 205 4.96 -3.26 12.89
C VAL A 205 4.33 -2.32 11.88
N ILE A 206 3.00 -2.33 11.78
CA ILE A 206 2.23 -1.30 11.09
C ILE A 206 1.22 -0.71 12.06
N ASP A 207 1.46 0.54 12.43
CA ASP A 207 0.59 1.30 13.31
C ASP A 207 -0.31 2.22 12.47
N LEU A 208 -1.62 1.95 12.47
CA LEU A 208 -2.64 2.79 11.82
C LEU A 208 -3.35 3.66 12.87
N ASP A 209 -2.94 4.91 13.03
CA ASP A 209 -3.50 5.84 14.02
C ASP A 209 -3.53 5.33 15.48
N GLY A 210 -2.51 4.61 15.91
CA GLY A 210 -2.34 4.21 17.31
C GLY A 210 -1.77 5.32 18.19
N THR A 211 -2.26 5.41 19.42
CA THR A 211 -1.71 6.31 20.44
C THR A 211 -0.46 5.68 21.04
N LEU A 212 0.73 6.24 20.77
CA LEU A 212 2.00 5.69 21.28
C LEU A 212 2.35 6.17 22.68
N ALA A 213 1.78 7.30 23.10
CA ALA A 213 2.03 7.91 24.40
C ALA A 213 0.75 8.44 25.02
N PHE A 214 0.44 7.98 26.24
CA PHE A 214 -0.69 8.53 26.99
C PHE A 214 -0.33 9.84 27.70
N PHE A 215 0.90 10.03 28.19
CA PHE A 215 1.34 11.31 28.75
C PHE A 215 2.04 12.14 27.68
N HIS A 216 1.26 12.82 26.84
CA HIS A 216 1.76 13.66 25.76
C HIS A 216 0.80 14.83 25.50
N PRO A 217 1.27 16.04 25.14
CA PRO A 217 0.39 17.19 24.86
C PRO A 217 -0.66 16.92 23.77
N GLU A 218 -0.35 16.04 22.81
CA GLU A 218 -1.27 15.65 21.74
C GLU A 218 -2.25 14.53 22.15
N SER A 219 -2.02 13.85 23.28
CA SER A 219 -2.88 12.74 23.71
C SER A 219 -4.16 13.26 24.35
N GLY A 220 -5.30 13.00 23.70
CA GLY A 220 -6.62 13.20 24.30
C GLY A 220 -7.13 12.05 25.20
N GLU A 221 -6.43 10.90 25.25
CA GLU A 221 -6.85 9.80 26.14
C GLU A 221 -6.77 10.22 27.60
N GLY A 222 -7.55 9.63 28.50
CA GLY A 222 -7.53 9.94 29.94
C GLY A 222 -7.95 11.36 30.34
N ASP A 223 -8.41 12.20 29.41
CA ASP A 223 -9.20 13.40 29.75
C ASP A 223 -10.63 12.98 30.08
N ASP A 224 -10.86 12.68 31.36
CA ASP A 224 -12.14 12.20 31.85
C ASP A 224 -13.11 13.35 32.24
N SER A 225 -12.79 14.60 31.88
CA SER A 225 -13.54 15.81 32.30
C SER A 225 -14.99 15.84 31.83
N LYS A 226 -15.28 15.25 30.66
CA LYS A 226 -16.63 15.16 30.08
C LYS A 226 -17.23 13.75 30.16
N LYS A 227 -16.40 12.74 29.90
CA LYS A 227 -16.77 11.33 29.89
C LYS A 227 -15.52 10.51 30.19
N ILE A 228 -15.66 9.46 30.98
CA ILE A 228 -14.58 8.49 31.21
C ILE A 228 -14.08 7.95 29.86
N SER A 229 -12.79 8.11 29.63
CA SER A 229 -12.09 7.70 28.42
C SER A 229 -12.01 6.18 28.31
N ALA A 230 -11.80 5.71 27.09
CA ALA A 230 -11.70 4.28 26.82
C ALA A 230 -10.46 3.68 27.49
N ALA A 231 -9.34 4.42 27.51
CA ALA A 231 -8.15 4.04 28.24
C ALA A 231 -8.39 3.95 29.76
N THR A 232 -9.11 4.89 30.39
CA THR A 232 -9.45 4.79 31.82
C THR A 232 -10.26 3.53 32.12
N TYR A 233 -11.24 3.18 31.28
CA TYR A 233 -11.96 1.90 31.42
C TYR A 233 -11.05 0.68 31.25
N TRP A 234 -10.05 0.75 30.37
CA TRP A 234 -9.12 -0.34 30.13
C TRP A 234 -8.13 -0.54 31.29
N PHE A 235 -7.67 0.54 31.91
CA PHE A 235 -6.75 0.47 33.05
C PHE A 235 -7.44 0.21 34.39
N GLY A 236 -8.71 0.60 34.54
CA GLY A 236 -9.40 0.61 35.82
C GLY A 236 -8.89 1.71 36.77
N TYR A 237 -8.13 2.67 36.24
CA TYR A 237 -7.70 3.89 36.94
C TYR A 237 -7.65 5.05 35.97
N SER A 238 -7.93 6.25 36.46
CA SER A 238 -7.58 7.48 35.75
C SER A 238 -6.07 7.66 35.67
N LYS A 239 -5.62 8.56 34.78
CA LYS A 239 -4.20 8.91 34.61
C LYS A 239 -3.54 9.42 35.89
N THR A 240 -4.29 10.04 36.78
CA THR A 240 -3.77 10.64 38.03
C THR A 240 -3.66 9.62 39.16
N GLU A 241 -4.51 8.60 39.18
CA GLU A 241 -4.52 7.58 40.24
C GLU A 241 -3.37 6.58 40.13
N ASN A 242 -2.98 6.19 38.90
CA ASN A 242 -1.87 5.26 38.69
C ASN A 242 -1.07 5.57 37.42
N PRO A 243 -0.27 6.64 37.41
CA PRO A 243 0.47 7.07 36.22
C PRO A 243 1.50 6.05 35.75
N ASP A 244 2.03 5.20 36.64
CA ASP A 244 3.05 4.21 36.30
C ASP A 244 2.46 3.06 35.47
N LEU A 245 1.22 2.63 35.75
CA LEU A 245 0.53 1.63 34.93
C LEU A 245 0.28 2.14 33.50
N TRP A 246 -0.18 3.39 33.39
CA TRP A 246 -0.40 4.06 32.10
C TRP A 246 0.92 4.22 31.34
N LYS A 247 2.01 4.61 32.00
CA LYS A 247 3.34 4.66 31.38
C LYS A 247 3.78 3.27 30.94
N GLN A 248 3.62 2.24 31.76
CA GLN A 248 4.00 0.87 31.43
C GLN A 248 3.31 0.37 30.15
N ALA A 249 2.03 0.73 29.97
CA ALA A 249 1.24 0.33 28.82
C ALA A 249 1.48 1.16 27.55
N ALA A 250 2.23 2.26 27.61
CA ALA A 250 2.50 3.09 26.44
C ALA A 250 3.63 2.48 25.59
N PRO A 251 3.45 2.29 24.26
CA PRO A 251 4.53 1.84 23.38
C PRO A 251 5.80 2.70 23.47
N LEU A 252 5.66 4.03 23.61
CA LEU A 252 6.78 4.97 23.68
C LEU A 252 7.72 4.72 24.87
N THR A 253 7.22 4.22 26.00
CA THR A 253 8.10 3.92 27.15
C THR A 253 8.79 2.56 27.00
N GLN A 254 8.31 1.73 26.05
CA GLN A 254 8.81 0.39 25.83
C GLN A 254 9.78 0.27 24.65
N VAL A 255 9.73 1.19 23.69
CA VAL A 255 10.56 1.14 22.48
C VAL A 255 12.06 1.18 22.80
N GLY A 256 12.84 0.46 22.00
CA GLY A 256 14.29 0.41 22.09
C GLY A 256 14.88 -0.49 21.01
N LYS A 257 16.13 -0.93 21.20
CA LYS A 257 16.90 -1.71 20.20
C LYS A 257 16.26 -3.01 19.68
N GLN A 258 15.24 -3.54 20.35
CA GLN A 258 14.54 -4.78 19.95
C GLN A 258 13.31 -4.51 19.05
N MET A 259 12.97 -3.24 18.83
CA MET A 259 11.87 -2.86 17.95
C MET A 259 12.20 -3.32 16.51
N PRO A 260 11.26 -3.97 15.80
CA PRO A 260 11.42 -4.25 14.38
C PRO A 260 11.18 -2.98 13.55
N PRO A 261 11.39 -3.02 12.22
CA PRO A 261 10.96 -1.94 11.35
C PRO A 261 9.48 -1.57 11.54
N VAL A 262 9.15 -0.28 11.41
CA VAL A 262 7.81 0.25 11.73
C VAL A 262 7.28 1.15 10.62
N GLN A 263 6.03 0.98 10.24
CA GLN A 263 5.31 1.97 9.44
C GLN A 263 4.22 2.62 10.29
N PHE A 264 4.12 3.94 10.20
CA PHE A 264 3.02 4.72 10.72
C PHE A 264 2.14 5.17 9.54
N ILE A 265 0.87 4.77 9.52
CA ILE A 265 -0.13 5.28 8.59
C ILE A 265 -1.12 6.11 9.38
N ASN A 266 -1.20 7.39 9.08
CA ASN A 266 -1.97 8.33 9.88
C ASN A 266 -3.11 8.98 9.11
N SER A 267 -4.21 9.23 9.82
CA SER A 267 -5.27 10.10 9.32
C SER A 267 -4.88 11.57 9.42
N GLY A 268 -5.74 12.42 8.88
CA GLY A 268 -5.65 13.88 9.07
C GLY A 268 -5.95 14.36 10.50
N VAL A 269 -6.21 13.45 11.45
CA VAL A 269 -6.59 13.79 12.83
C VAL A 269 -5.35 13.85 13.74
N ALA A 270 -4.84 15.06 13.99
CA ALA A 270 -3.58 15.30 14.71
C ALA A 270 -3.46 14.59 16.08
N ARG A 271 -4.53 14.52 16.88
CA ARG A 271 -4.49 13.86 18.21
C ARG A 271 -4.10 12.38 18.16
N MET A 272 -4.24 11.73 17.01
CA MET A 272 -3.87 10.31 16.83
C MET A 272 -2.36 10.14 16.61
N HIS A 273 -1.58 11.22 16.61
CA HIS A 273 -0.13 11.19 16.37
C HIS A 273 0.67 11.25 17.67
N ALA A 274 0.01 11.24 18.83
CA ALA A 274 0.62 11.47 20.13
C ALA A 274 1.79 10.51 20.41
N GLY A 275 2.99 11.09 20.56
CA GLY A 275 4.24 10.38 20.82
C GLY A 275 4.92 9.77 19.60
N ARG A 276 4.38 9.93 18.38
CA ARG A 276 4.97 9.38 17.14
C ARG A 276 6.35 9.93 16.87
N GLU A 277 6.54 11.24 16.92
CA GLU A 277 7.83 11.86 16.62
C GLU A 277 8.88 11.45 17.65
N ASP A 278 8.53 11.39 18.94
CA ASP A 278 9.42 10.87 19.99
C ASP A 278 9.78 9.39 19.77
N PHE A 279 8.81 8.59 19.36
CA PHE A 279 9.02 7.18 19.04
C PHE A 279 10.00 7.03 17.88
N ILE A 280 9.79 7.79 16.79
CA ILE A 280 10.68 7.82 15.61
C ILE A 280 12.08 8.28 15.99
N ASN A 281 12.22 9.26 16.89
CA ASN A 281 13.53 9.68 17.39
C ASN A 281 14.29 8.52 18.05
N ILE A 282 13.61 7.67 18.83
CA ILE A 282 14.21 6.47 19.41
C ILE A 282 14.55 5.42 18.34
N LEU A 283 13.71 5.25 17.31
CA LEU A 283 14.02 4.37 16.18
C LEU A 283 15.27 4.82 15.43
N ASN A 284 15.39 6.12 15.17
CA ASN A 284 16.53 6.73 14.49
C ASN A 284 17.82 6.53 15.30
N LEU A 285 17.77 6.74 16.63
CA LEU A 285 18.90 6.47 17.54
C LEU A 285 19.38 5.01 17.44
N HIS A 286 18.47 4.07 17.23
CA HIS A 286 18.78 2.65 17.07
C HIS A 286 18.95 2.19 15.61
N LYS A 287 18.90 3.11 14.64
CA LYS A 287 18.99 2.83 13.19
C LYS A 287 17.95 1.80 12.72
N ILE A 288 16.74 1.87 13.28
CA ILE A 288 15.63 1.00 12.93
C ILE A 288 14.85 1.67 11.82
N TYR A 289 14.62 0.95 10.71
CA TYR A 289 13.88 1.48 9.57
C TYR A 289 12.45 1.85 9.96
N SER A 290 12.06 3.08 9.70
CA SER A 290 10.68 3.53 9.85
C SER A 290 10.22 4.42 8.71
N GLU A 291 8.94 4.37 8.40
CA GLU A 291 8.31 5.28 7.43
C GLU A 291 6.96 5.80 7.94
N VAL A 292 6.63 7.03 7.56
CA VAL A 292 5.37 7.70 7.90
C VAL A 292 4.60 7.99 6.62
N LYS A 293 3.30 7.68 6.62
CA LYS A 293 2.37 7.98 5.53
C LYS A 293 1.14 8.68 6.10
N THR A 294 0.89 9.90 5.67
CA THR A 294 -0.29 10.67 6.08
C THR A 294 -1.34 10.66 4.98
N LEU A 295 -2.57 10.33 5.35
CA LEU A 295 -3.75 10.40 4.50
C LEU A 295 -4.47 11.70 4.79
N GLU A 296 -4.04 12.77 4.11
CA GLU A 296 -4.55 14.12 4.34
C GLU A 296 -6.07 14.21 4.18
N GLY A 297 -6.70 14.99 5.06
CA GLY A 297 -8.15 15.17 5.10
C GLY A 297 -8.96 13.95 5.51
N SER A 298 -8.35 12.80 5.81
CA SER A 298 -9.09 11.58 6.15
C SER A 298 -9.62 11.56 7.59
N PRO A 299 -10.76 10.89 7.84
CA PRO A 299 -11.24 10.63 9.19
C PRO A 299 -10.36 9.58 9.88
N HIS A 300 -10.48 9.46 11.21
CA HIS A 300 -9.78 8.42 11.96
C HIS A 300 -10.12 6.99 11.47
N SER A 301 -11.35 6.73 11.01
CA SER A 301 -11.79 5.45 10.46
C SER A 301 -11.50 5.28 8.95
N PHE A 302 -10.48 5.97 8.42
CA PHE A 302 -10.12 6.00 6.99
C PHE A 302 -10.03 4.63 6.32
N LEU A 303 -9.49 3.62 7.02
CA LEU A 303 -9.31 2.26 6.49
C LEU A 303 -10.62 1.51 6.23
N LEU A 304 -11.77 2.06 6.62
CA LEU A 304 -13.08 1.49 6.34
C LEU A 304 -13.70 2.06 5.05
N PHE A 305 -13.07 3.08 4.44
CA PHE A 305 -13.69 3.87 3.38
C PHE A 305 -12.74 4.15 2.19
N HIS A 306 -13.29 4.08 0.97
CA HIS A 306 -12.66 4.71 -0.19
C HIS A 306 -12.78 6.24 -0.08
N PRO A 307 -11.78 7.01 -0.58
CA PRO A 307 -10.62 6.55 -1.38
C PRO A 307 -9.40 6.13 -0.56
N TRP A 308 -9.42 6.27 0.77
CA TRP A 308 -8.23 6.04 1.61
C TRP A 308 -7.88 4.56 1.78
N PHE A 309 -8.87 3.68 1.66
CA PHE A 309 -8.69 2.23 1.70
C PHE A 309 -7.58 1.74 0.75
N ASP A 310 -7.64 2.11 -0.53
CA ASP A 310 -6.68 1.63 -1.55
C ASP A 310 -5.26 2.12 -1.26
N SER A 311 -5.14 3.37 -0.82
CA SER A 311 -3.85 3.95 -0.41
C SER A 311 -3.29 3.23 0.82
N THR A 312 -4.15 2.87 1.77
CA THR A 312 -3.76 2.12 2.98
C THR A 312 -3.20 0.74 2.60
N VAL A 313 -3.91 -0.02 1.75
CA VAL A 313 -3.45 -1.32 1.24
C VAL A 313 -2.08 -1.18 0.56
N ALA A 314 -1.94 -0.19 -0.34
CA ALA A 314 -0.71 0.03 -1.08
C ALA A 314 0.48 0.41 -0.17
N TYR A 315 0.26 1.27 0.83
CA TYR A 315 1.29 1.64 1.79
C TYR A 315 1.74 0.46 2.63
N MET A 316 0.81 -0.35 3.14
CA MET A 316 1.12 -1.55 3.91
C MET A 316 1.94 -2.54 3.07
N ASP A 317 1.50 -2.86 1.85
CA ASP A 317 2.20 -3.79 0.98
C ASP A 317 3.61 -3.30 0.62
N ASN A 318 3.75 -2.02 0.28
CA ASN A 318 5.04 -1.43 -0.03
C ASN A 318 6.03 -1.57 1.12
N PHE A 319 5.64 -1.17 2.33
CA PHE A 319 6.48 -1.27 3.50
C PHE A 319 6.94 -2.71 3.75
N LEU A 320 6.02 -3.67 3.71
CA LEU A 320 6.32 -5.07 3.99
C LEU A 320 7.20 -5.71 2.90
N ARG A 321 6.99 -5.35 1.64
CA ARG A 321 7.89 -5.75 0.55
C ARG A 321 9.29 -5.23 0.78
N ASN A 322 9.44 -3.98 1.21
CA ASN A 322 10.75 -3.41 1.51
C ASN A 322 11.43 -4.10 2.70
N VAL A 323 10.68 -4.34 3.78
CA VAL A 323 11.20 -5.00 5.00
C VAL A 323 11.57 -6.46 4.75
N PHE A 324 10.76 -7.22 4.01
CA PHE A 324 10.94 -8.66 3.84
C PHE A 324 11.55 -9.09 2.51
N ARG A 325 12.01 -8.14 1.69
CA ARG A 325 12.73 -8.44 0.45
C ARG A 325 13.92 -9.33 0.77
N LYS A 326 14.00 -10.51 0.13
CA LYS A 326 15.18 -11.36 0.22
C LYS A 326 16.31 -10.69 -0.55
N THR A 327 17.11 -9.87 0.13
CA THR A 327 18.38 -9.38 -0.41
C THR A 327 19.45 -10.47 -0.28
N LYS A 328 19.30 -11.58 -1.01
CA LYS A 328 20.44 -12.46 -1.28
C LYS A 328 21.34 -11.74 -2.30
N GLY A 329 22.30 -10.98 -1.79
CA GLY A 329 23.30 -10.27 -2.59
C GLY A 329 22.93 -8.84 -3.00
N SER A 330 22.11 -8.13 -2.22
CA SER A 330 21.88 -6.70 -2.47
C SER A 330 23.16 -5.93 -2.18
N THR A 331 23.67 -5.27 -3.20
CA THR A 331 24.53 -4.11 -3.02
C THR A 331 23.79 -3.07 -2.17
N LYS A 332 24.52 -2.27 -1.39
CA LYS A 332 23.97 -1.08 -0.72
C LYS A 332 23.15 -0.27 -1.74
N ASP A 333 21.97 0.22 -1.33
CA ASP A 333 21.14 1.09 -2.18
C ASP A 333 21.94 2.35 -2.54
N ILE A 334 21.96 2.71 -3.82
CA ILE A 334 22.53 3.97 -4.31
C ILE A 334 21.52 5.07 -3.99
N VAL A 335 21.93 6.14 -3.29
CA VAL A 335 21.05 7.26 -2.96
C VAL A 335 21.33 8.45 -3.87
N VAL A 336 20.29 8.97 -4.51
CA VAL A 336 20.35 10.21 -5.28
C VAL A 336 19.66 11.31 -4.48
N ALA A 337 20.35 12.42 -4.22
CA ALA A 337 19.78 13.58 -3.54
C ALA A 337 20.35 14.89 -4.10
N LYS A 338 19.47 15.78 -4.57
CA LYS A 338 19.88 17.08 -5.12
C LYS A 338 20.66 17.96 -4.14
N ASP A 339 20.36 17.85 -2.85
CA ASP A 339 21.02 18.62 -1.78
C ASP A 339 22.44 18.12 -1.46
N GLY A 340 22.88 17.01 -2.07
CA GLY A 340 24.18 16.40 -1.83
C GLY A 340 24.24 15.47 -0.61
N SER A 341 23.11 15.14 0.01
CA SER A 341 23.05 14.17 1.11
C SER A 341 23.13 12.70 0.66
N GLY A 342 23.04 12.44 -0.65
CA GLY A 342 23.13 11.11 -1.27
C GLY A 342 24.50 10.81 -1.88
N ASP A 343 24.64 9.60 -2.45
CA ASP A 343 25.84 9.18 -3.19
C ASP A 343 25.98 9.95 -4.53
N PHE A 344 24.87 10.38 -5.15
CA PHE A 344 24.85 11.18 -6.38
C PHE A 344 23.86 12.34 -6.30
N ARG A 345 24.06 13.38 -7.13
CA ARG A 345 23.11 14.50 -7.29
C ARG A 345 22.21 14.36 -8.53
N SER A 346 22.65 13.58 -9.52
CA SER A 346 21.93 13.28 -10.77
C SER A 346 21.46 11.82 -10.78
N VAL A 347 20.29 11.60 -11.38
CA VAL A 347 19.75 10.24 -11.58
C VAL A 347 20.50 9.52 -12.71
N GLN A 348 20.83 10.22 -13.79
CA GLN A 348 21.61 9.61 -14.88
C GLN A 348 23.01 9.20 -14.42
N GLU A 349 23.69 10.00 -13.58
CA GLU A 349 25.00 9.62 -13.03
C GLU A 349 24.93 8.35 -12.17
N ALA A 350 23.90 8.24 -11.33
CA ALA A 350 23.68 7.03 -10.53
C ALA A 350 23.43 5.80 -11.42
N ILE A 351 22.65 5.92 -12.50
CA ILE A 351 22.45 4.85 -13.48
C ILE A 351 23.78 4.50 -14.16
N ASN A 352 24.57 5.49 -14.60
CA ASN A 352 25.86 5.28 -15.24
C ASN A 352 26.88 4.56 -14.35
N SER A 353 26.76 4.69 -13.03
CA SER A 353 27.62 3.99 -12.07
C SER A 353 27.37 2.48 -12.02
N ILE A 354 26.23 2.00 -12.55
CA ILE A 354 25.86 0.59 -12.53
C ILE A 354 26.57 -0.15 -13.68
N PRO A 355 27.36 -1.21 -13.39
CA PRO A 355 28.04 -2.00 -14.42
C PRO A 355 27.09 -2.59 -15.46
N THR A 356 27.54 -2.72 -16.71
CA THR A 356 26.75 -3.23 -17.85
C THR A 356 26.64 -4.76 -17.95
N ASN A 357 27.22 -5.52 -17.00
CA ASN A 357 27.13 -6.98 -16.96
C ASN A 357 26.41 -7.45 -15.68
N THR A 358 25.18 -6.98 -15.49
CA THR A 358 24.37 -7.25 -14.29
C THR A 358 23.80 -8.67 -14.29
N LYS A 359 24.64 -9.69 -14.13
CA LYS A 359 24.20 -11.07 -13.79
C LYS A 359 23.92 -11.27 -12.30
N THR A 360 24.01 -10.21 -11.49
CA THR A 360 23.90 -10.27 -10.04
C THR A 360 22.48 -10.65 -9.61
N LYS A 361 22.37 -11.74 -8.84
CA LYS A 361 21.11 -12.31 -8.31
C LYS A 361 20.31 -11.38 -7.37
N GLY A 362 20.76 -10.13 -7.15
CA GLY A 362 20.14 -9.15 -6.27
C GLY A 362 19.74 -7.82 -6.92
N GLY A 363 20.09 -7.58 -8.20
CA GLY A 363 19.85 -6.30 -8.88
C GLY A 363 20.57 -5.10 -8.25
N TYR A 364 20.30 -3.91 -8.77
CA TYR A 364 20.78 -2.62 -8.23
C TYR A 364 19.58 -1.76 -7.85
N ASN A 365 19.62 -1.14 -6.68
CA ASN A 365 18.55 -0.26 -6.22
C ASN A 365 19.05 1.18 -6.16
N ILE A 366 18.21 2.10 -6.63
CA ILE A 366 18.45 3.53 -6.55
C ILE A 366 17.29 4.16 -5.77
N LEU A 367 17.57 4.73 -4.60
CA LEU A 367 16.65 5.58 -3.85
C LEU A 367 16.83 7.02 -4.32
N ILE A 368 15.78 7.64 -4.83
CA ILE A 368 15.79 9.03 -5.30
C ILE A 368 15.04 9.88 -4.29
N LYS A 369 15.74 10.80 -3.62
CA LYS A 369 15.18 11.73 -2.64
C LYS A 369 14.26 12.75 -3.30
N LYS A 370 13.35 13.34 -2.52
CA LYS A 370 12.42 14.39 -2.98
C LYS A 370 13.15 15.49 -3.76
N GLY A 371 12.53 15.94 -4.85
CA GLY A 371 13.06 16.94 -5.76
C GLY A 371 12.54 16.75 -7.19
N VAL A 372 12.63 17.82 -7.99
CA VAL A 372 12.37 17.79 -9.43
C VAL A 372 13.69 17.64 -10.15
N TYR A 373 13.98 16.49 -10.75
CA TYR A 373 15.18 16.18 -11.52
C TYR A 373 14.92 16.47 -13.00
N GLU A 374 15.46 17.58 -13.49
CA GLU A 374 15.34 18.01 -14.89
C GLU A 374 16.47 17.40 -15.72
N GLU A 375 16.27 16.14 -16.11
CA GLU A 375 17.28 15.32 -16.77
C GLU A 375 16.61 14.47 -17.85
N LYS A 376 17.30 14.30 -18.98
CA LYS A 376 16.91 13.33 -20.01
C LYS A 376 17.59 12.01 -19.71
N ILE A 377 16.83 11.04 -19.20
CA ILE A 377 17.40 9.84 -18.56
C ILE A 377 17.21 8.58 -19.43
N ILE A 378 18.27 7.80 -19.59
CA ILE A 378 18.24 6.51 -20.29
C ILE A 378 18.83 5.40 -19.41
N VAL A 379 18.13 4.27 -19.38
CA VAL A 379 18.60 3.00 -18.81
C VAL A 379 18.99 2.08 -19.96
N ASP A 380 20.28 1.84 -20.15
CA ASP A 380 20.80 1.08 -21.29
C ASP A 380 20.38 -0.40 -21.24
N SER A 381 20.26 -1.04 -22.41
CA SER A 381 19.85 -2.45 -22.53
C SER A 381 20.74 -3.44 -21.77
N LEU A 382 22.01 -3.10 -21.55
CA LEU A 382 22.98 -3.91 -20.83
C LEU A 382 22.83 -3.76 -19.30
N GLN A 383 22.15 -2.71 -18.83
CA GLN A 383 21.98 -2.40 -17.40
C GLN A 383 20.68 -3.01 -16.85
N ARG A 384 20.60 -4.35 -16.84
CA ARG A 384 19.41 -5.11 -16.41
C ARG A 384 19.27 -5.14 -14.87
N HIS A 385 18.08 -5.49 -14.39
CA HIS A 385 17.80 -5.68 -12.95
C HIS A 385 17.97 -4.39 -12.10
N ILE A 386 17.58 -3.25 -12.65
CA ILE A 386 17.59 -1.96 -11.94
C ILE A 386 16.22 -1.71 -11.32
N SER A 387 16.21 -1.36 -10.04
CA SER A 387 15.04 -0.86 -9.33
C SER A 387 15.28 0.59 -8.93
N ILE A 388 14.40 1.50 -9.33
CA ILE A 388 14.40 2.87 -8.82
C ILE A 388 13.20 3.08 -7.89
N ARG A 389 13.40 3.78 -6.79
CA ARG A 389 12.35 4.12 -5.84
C ARG A 389 12.44 5.59 -5.51
N GLY A 390 11.35 6.33 -5.70
CA GLY A 390 11.24 7.68 -5.16
C GLY A 390 10.97 7.64 -3.66
N GLU A 391 11.49 8.63 -2.93
CA GLU A 391 11.18 8.84 -1.52
C GLU A 391 9.70 9.20 -1.31
N ASP A 392 9.12 9.88 -2.30
CA ASP A 392 7.72 10.28 -2.31
C ASP A 392 7.18 10.40 -3.74
N LYS A 393 6.03 9.77 -4.00
CA LYS A 393 5.40 9.72 -5.33
C LYS A 393 5.11 11.10 -5.89
N LEU A 394 4.70 12.06 -5.07
CA LEU A 394 4.25 13.39 -5.52
C LEU A 394 5.42 14.36 -5.66
N ASN A 395 6.45 14.22 -4.83
CA ASN A 395 7.53 15.18 -4.70
C ASN A 395 8.88 14.67 -5.24
N THR A 396 8.97 13.42 -5.68
CA THR A 396 10.12 12.89 -6.43
C THR A 396 9.73 12.82 -7.91
N ILE A 397 10.25 13.74 -8.72
CA ILE A 397 9.77 13.96 -10.09
C ILE A 397 10.94 13.91 -11.06
N LEU A 398 10.91 12.99 -12.02
CA LEU A 398 11.81 12.93 -13.17
C LEU A 398 11.14 13.66 -14.34
N SER A 399 11.75 14.76 -14.80
CA SER A 399 11.11 15.71 -15.70
C SER A 399 12.03 16.09 -16.86
N TYR A 400 11.45 16.23 -18.05
CA TYR A 400 12.10 16.88 -19.19
C TYR A 400 11.04 17.54 -20.08
N SER A 401 11.42 18.16 -21.19
CA SER A 401 10.52 19.00 -22.00
C SER A 401 10.75 18.91 -23.51
N ASP A 402 11.28 17.77 -23.99
CA ASP A 402 11.40 17.55 -25.43
C ASP A 402 10.06 17.18 -26.06
N HIS A 403 9.86 17.64 -27.29
CA HIS A 403 8.67 17.38 -28.08
C HIS A 403 9.01 17.35 -29.57
N SER A 404 8.14 16.72 -30.35
CA SER A 404 8.25 16.68 -31.81
C SER A 404 8.33 18.09 -32.41
N GLY A 405 9.23 18.30 -33.36
CA GLY A 405 9.47 19.59 -34.02
C GLY A 405 10.47 20.50 -33.32
N LYS A 406 10.83 20.25 -32.05
CA LYS A 406 11.88 20.98 -31.34
C LYS A 406 13.26 20.67 -31.95
N ILE A 407 14.13 21.67 -32.08
CA ILE A 407 15.53 21.45 -32.47
C ILE A 407 16.35 21.10 -31.22
N SER A 408 17.02 19.95 -31.25
CA SER A 408 17.91 19.53 -30.16
C SER A 408 19.19 20.38 -30.12
N PRO A 409 19.95 20.39 -29.00
CA PRO A 409 21.24 21.07 -28.95
C PRO A 409 22.26 20.61 -30.01
N ALA A 410 22.10 19.40 -30.55
CA ALA A 410 22.93 18.85 -31.62
C ALA A 410 22.51 19.30 -33.04
N GLY A 411 21.40 20.04 -33.16
CA GLY A 411 20.86 20.52 -34.45
C GLY A 411 19.81 19.59 -35.06
N ASP A 412 19.58 18.39 -34.51
CA ASP A 412 18.57 17.46 -35.02
C ASP A 412 17.15 17.88 -34.63
N THR A 413 16.21 17.71 -35.56
CA THR A 413 14.77 17.86 -35.26
C THR A 413 14.29 16.66 -34.44
N ILE A 414 13.84 16.93 -33.22
CA ILE A 414 13.23 15.96 -32.33
C ILE A 414 11.91 15.48 -32.95
N ASN A 415 11.66 14.17 -32.86
CA ASN A 415 10.39 13.54 -33.19
C ASN A 415 9.87 12.74 -31.99
N THR A 416 8.72 12.09 -32.11
CA THR A 416 8.12 11.27 -31.04
C THR A 416 9.10 10.24 -30.44
N ARG A 417 9.97 9.62 -31.25
CA ARG A 417 10.92 8.58 -30.79
C ARG A 417 12.13 9.15 -30.04
N THR A 418 12.34 10.45 -30.10
CA THR A 418 13.44 11.14 -29.42
C THR A 418 12.96 12.18 -28.41
N SER A 419 11.65 12.33 -28.21
CA SER A 419 11.07 13.31 -27.28
C SER A 419 10.92 12.83 -25.84
N TRP A 420 11.33 11.59 -25.55
CA TRP A 420 11.24 10.98 -24.22
C TRP A 420 11.96 11.79 -23.13
N SER A 421 11.35 11.88 -21.94
CA SER A 421 12.03 12.32 -20.71
C SER A 421 12.81 11.16 -20.08
N PHE A 422 12.23 9.95 -20.05
CA PHE A 422 12.84 8.76 -19.47
C PHE A 422 12.72 7.56 -20.42
N LYS A 423 13.84 6.92 -20.78
CA LYS A 423 13.87 5.79 -21.71
C LYS A 423 14.43 4.53 -21.06
N ILE A 424 13.71 3.43 -21.17
CA ILE A 424 14.05 2.14 -20.55
C ILE A 424 14.30 1.12 -21.66
N LEU A 425 15.57 0.84 -21.93
CA LEU A 425 15.96 -0.24 -22.84
C LEU A 425 16.20 -1.57 -22.09
N ALA A 426 16.51 -1.50 -20.80
CA ALA A 426 16.83 -2.65 -19.96
C ALA A 426 15.62 -3.55 -19.63
N ASP A 427 15.87 -4.85 -19.58
CA ASP A 427 14.91 -5.81 -19.03
C ASP A 427 14.99 -5.88 -17.50
N ASN A 428 13.89 -6.33 -16.88
CA ASN A 428 13.75 -6.46 -15.42
C ASN A 428 13.94 -5.12 -14.69
N PHE A 429 13.43 -4.04 -15.27
CA PHE A 429 13.41 -2.74 -14.62
C PHE A 429 12.19 -2.61 -13.72
N THR A 430 12.34 -2.00 -12.55
CA THR A 430 11.23 -1.64 -11.66
C THR A 430 11.32 -0.18 -11.25
N ALA A 431 10.20 0.54 -11.26
CA ALA A 431 10.08 1.85 -10.62
C ALA A 431 8.94 1.87 -9.60
N THR A 432 9.17 2.48 -8.44
CA THR A 432 8.14 2.66 -7.40
C THR A 432 8.12 4.07 -6.81
N ASP A 433 6.94 4.53 -6.37
CA ASP A 433 6.78 5.76 -5.58
C ASP A 433 7.41 7.02 -6.24
N ILE A 434 7.30 7.16 -7.57
CA ILE A 434 7.95 8.26 -8.32
C ILE A 434 7.06 8.79 -9.47
N THR A 435 7.22 10.07 -9.82
CA THR A 435 6.55 10.70 -10.97
C THR A 435 7.50 10.83 -12.16
N PHE A 436 7.04 10.45 -13.35
CA PHE A 436 7.66 10.74 -14.64
C PHE A 436 6.84 11.81 -15.36
N ARG A 437 7.49 12.85 -15.88
CA ARG A 437 6.81 14.00 -16.46
C ARG A 437 7.47 14.50 -17.73
N ASN A 438 6.66 14.87 -18.71
CA ASN A 438 7.09 15.73 -19.82
C ASN A 438 6.32 17.06 -19.75
N THR A 439 7.05 18.17 -19.70
CA THR A 439 6.50 19.53 -19.51
C THR A 439 6.43 20.36 -20.79
N ALA A 440 6.59 19.75 -21.97
CA ALA A 440 6.56 20.48 -23.24
C ALA A 440 5.29 21.32 -23.47
N GLY A 441 4.15 20.91 -22.90
CA GLY A 441 2.92 21.70 -22.86
C GLY A 441 1.80 21.17 -23.76
N PHE A 442 0.61 21.74 -23.56
CA PHE A 442 -0.65 21.25 -24.17
C PHE A 442 -0.66 21.30 -25.71
N ASN A 443 0.04 22.28 -26.31
CA ASN A 443 0.06 22.53 -27.75
C ASN A 443 1.36 22.08 -28.44
N ALA A 444 2.26 21.37 -27.73
CA ALA A 444 3.59 21.04 -28.23
C ALA A 444 3.64 19.86 -29.23
N GLY A 445 2.50 19.20 -29.47
CA GLY A 445 2.46 17.93 -30.20
C GLY A 445 2.98 16.77 -29.35
N GLN A 446 3.59 15.77 -29.99
CA GLN A 446 4.02 14.54 -29.32
C GLN A 446 5.18 14.77 -28.34
N ALA A 447 5.00 14.43 -27.07
CA ALA A 447 5.98 14.67 -26.01
C ALA A 447 5.98 13.52 -24.99
N VAL A 448 6.93 12.59 -25.14
CA VAL A 448 6.95 11.34 -24.38
C VAL A 448 7.49 11.58 -22.97
N ALA A 449 6.75 11.16 -21.94
CA ALA A 449 7.25 11.15 -20.56
C ALA A 449 8.11 9.89 -20.32
N VAL A 450 7.60 8.72 -20.74
CA VAL A 450 8.32 7.45 -20.60
C VAL A 450 8.25 6.64 -21.89
N GLU A 451 9.40 6.20 -22.39
CA GLU A 451 9.53 5.18 -23.44
C GLU A 451 10.06 3.87 -22.84
N THR A 452 9.43 2.74 -23.14
CA THR A 452 9.81 1.42 -22.62
C THR A 452 9.97 0.38 -23.72
N ASN A 453 11.19 -0.17 -23.82
CA ASN A 453 11.58 -1.23 -24.74
C ASN A 453 12.06 -2.50 -23.99
N GLY A 454 12.16 -2.46 -22.67
CA GLY A 454 12.51 -3.61 -21.85
C GLY A 454 11.38 -4.63 -21.73
N ASP A 455 11.74 -5.90 -21.56
CA ASP A 455 10.87 -6.96 -21.09
C ASP A 455 10.87 -7.06 -19.55
N ARG A 456 9.73 -7.41 -18.98
CA ARG A 456 9.52 -7.49 -17.53
C ARG A 456 9.75 -6.15 -16.83
N VAL A 457 9.23 -5.08 -17.43
CA VAL A 457 9.27 -3.72 -16.87
C VAL A 457 8.06 -3.52 -15.96
N ARG A 458 8.30 -3.09 -14.72
CA ARG A 458 7.26 -2.90 -13.70
C ARG A 458 7.23 -1.47 -13.19
N PHE A 459 6.02 -0.93 -13.07
CA PHE A 459 5.75 0.33 -12.37
C PHE A 459 4.71 0.07 -11.27
N PHE A 460 5.01 0.52 -10.04
CA PHE A 460 4.09 0.39 -8.92
C PHE A 460 3.95 1.72 -8.20
N ASN A 461 2.73 2.21 -8.04
CA ASN A 461 2.48 3.50 -7.37
C ASN A 461 3.28 4.66 -8.01
N CYS A 462 3.32 4.71 -9.35
CA CYS A 462 3.98 5.76 -10.12
C CYS A 462 2.98 6.74 -10.72
N ARG A 463 3.47 7.92 -11.16
CA ARG A 463 2.66 8.87 -11.95
C ARG A 463 3.31 9.15 -13.29
N PHE A 464 2.50 9.32 -14.32
CA PHE A 464 2.93 9.64 -15.68
C PHE A 464 2.14 10.87 -16.14
N ILE A 465 2.85 11.99 -16.27
CA ILE A 465 2.23 13.30 -16.43
C ILE A 465 2.67 13.91 -17.77
N GLY A 466 1.72 14.29 -18.59
CA GLY A 466 1.98 14.99 -19.84
C GLY A 466 0.71 15.36 -20.59
N PHE A 467 0.82 15.43 -21.92
CA PHE A 467 -0.29 15.74 -22.81
C PHE A 467 -0.38 14.68 -23.91
N GLN A 468 0.15 14.93 -25.11
CA GLN A 468 0.10 13.97 -26.20
C GLN A 468 1.27 12.99 -26.13
N ASP A 469 1.01 11.71 -26.36
CA ASP A 469 2.01 10.61 -26.43
C ASP A 469 2.79 10.39 -25.12
N VAL A 470 2.13 10.34 -23.96
CA VAL A 470 2.82 10.30 -22.64
C VAL A 470 3.59 9.01 -22.37
N LEU A 471 2.96 7.85 -22.56
CA LEU A 471 3.54 6.54 -22.28
C LEU A 471 3.71 5.74 -23.57
N PHE A 472 4.96 5.58 -24.00
CA PHE A 472 5.32 4.89 -25.23
C PHE A 472 5.89 3.48 -24.96
N THR A 473 5.09 2.46 -25.24
CA THR A 473 5.45 1.05 -25.06
C THR A 473 6.01 0.47 -26.37
N ASN A 474 7.26 0.81 -26.67
CA ASN A 474 7.83 0.81 -28.02
C ASN A 474 8.65 -0.45 -28.37
N LYS A 475 8.14 -1.65 -28.04
CA LYS A 475 8.73 -2.89 -28.55
C LYS A 475 7.72 -4.03 -28.65
N GLU A 476 7.84 -4.84 -29.68
CA GLU A 476 7.03 -6.05 -29.84
C GLU A 476 7.52 -7.17 -28.92
N ASN A 477 6.60 -8.05 -28.49
CA ASN A 477 6.89 -9.24 -27.70
C ASN A 477 7.61 -8.98 -26.36
N VAL A 478 7.42 -7.80 -25.78
CA VAL A 478 7.86 -7.50 -24.41
C VAL A 478 6.67 -7.27 -23.50
N ARG A 479 6.88 -7.56 -22.22
CA ARG A 479 5.85 -7.54 -21.19
C ARG A 479 6.08 -6.42 -20.20
N GLN A 480 5.01 -5.71 -19.87
CA GLN A 480 5.05 -4.60 -18.93
C GLN A 480 3.86 -4.66 -17.98
N TYR A 481 4.06 -4.23 -16.74
CA TYR A 481 3.05 -4.27 -15.69
C TYR A 481 3.02 -2.95 -14.93
N PHE A 482 1.83 -2.36 -14.84
CA PHE A 482 1.57 -1.11 -14.15
C PHE A 482 0.51 -1.38 -13.09
N GLU A 483 0.81 -1.08 -11.82
CA GLU A 483 -0.13 -1.28 -10.73
C GLU A 483 -0.24 -0.02 -9.88
N ASN A 484 -1.48 0.37 -9.54
CA ASN A 484 -1.76 1.55 -8.73
C ASN A 484 -1.10 2.83 -9.29
N CYS A 485 -1.00 2.93 -10.62
CA CYS A 485 -0.37 4.07 -11.29
C CYS A 485 -1.40 5.11 -11.68
N TYR A 486 -0.99 6.37 -11.69
CA TYR A 486 -1.77 7.49 -12.23
C TYR A 486 -1.19 7.91 -13.59
N ILE A 487 -2.01 8.00 -14.63
CA ILE A 487 -1.58 8.39 -15.98
C ILE A 487 -2.52 9.47 -16.48
N GLU A 488 -2.01 10.65 -16.82
CA GLU A 488 -2.79 11.73 -17.43
C GLU A 488 -2.26 12.15 -18.79
N GLY A 489 -3.16 12.51 -19.71
CA GLY A 489 -2.79 12.98 -21.04
C GLY A 489 -3.97 13.43 -21.90
N THR A 490 -3.70 13.74 -23.17
CA THR A 490 -4.67 14.28 -24.13
C THR A 490 -4.94 13.29 -25.26
N THR A 491 -4.04 13.22 -26.25
CA THR A 491 -4.16 12.39 -27.45
C THR A 491 -3.17 11.24 -27.39
N ASP A 492 -3.66 10.03 -27.62
CA ASP A 492 -2.85 8.80 -27.75
C ASP A 492 -1.87 8.59 -26.59
N PHE A 493 -2.25 9.03 -25.39
CA PHE A 493 -1.29 9.18 -24.30
C PHE A 493 -0.81 7.84 -23.71
N ILE A 494 -1.43 6.72 -24.10
CA ILE A 494 -0.89 5.37 -23.94
C ILE A 494 -0.83 4.69 -25.31
N PHE A 495 0.37 4.44 -25.83
CA PHE A 495 0.53 3.94 -27.20
C PHE A 495 1.73 3.00 -27.34
N GLY A 496 1.78 2.29 -28.47
CA GLY A 496 2.84 1.34 -28.78
C GLY A 496 2.37 -0.09 -29.01
N SER A 497 3.30 -1.04 -28.97
CA SER A 497 3.14 -2.41 -29.49
C SER A 497 3.30 -3.51 -28.44
N SER A 498 3.72 -3.16 -27.23
CA SER A 498 4.01 -4.11 -26.15
C SER A 498 2.74 -4.82 -25.63
N THR A 499 2.94 -5.93 -24.93
CA THR A 499 1.92 -6.51 -24.07
C THR A 499 1.97 -5.84 -22.70
N VAL A 500 0.89 -5.20 -22.30
CA VAL A 500 0.87 -4.37 -21.09
C VAL A 500 -0.37 -4.68 -20.26
N TRP A 501 -0.16 -4.94 -18.97
CA TRP A 501 -1.24 -5.08 -18.00
C TRP A 501 -1.26 -3.88 -17.05
N PHE A 502 -2.37 -3.17 -17.02
CA PHE A 502 -2.66 -2.08 -16.08
C PHE A 502 -3.64 -2.61 -15.03
N GLU A 503 -3.19 -2.70 -13.78
CA GLU A 503 -3.98 -3.15 -12.63
C GLU A 503 -4.27 -1.96 -11.71
N LYS A 504 -5.54 -1.72 -11.37
CA LYS A 504 -5.93 -0.69 -10.40
C LYS A 504 -5.35 0.71 -10.72
N CYS A 505 -5.20 1.03 -12.01
CA CYS A 505 -4.63 2.31 -12.44
C CYS A 505 -5.72 3.38 -12.58
N HIS A 506 -5.36 4.63 -12.31
CA HIS A 506 -6.19 5.80 -12.58
C HIS A 506 -5.71 6.48 -13.86
N ILE A 507 -6.59 6.50 -14.85
CA ILE A 507 -6.36 7.05 -16.18
C ILE A 507 -7.17 8.33 -16.34
N HIS A 508 -6.52 9.47 -16.55
CA HIS A 508 -7.15 10.79 -16.55
C HIS A 508 -7.00 11.54 -17.89
N SER A 509 -8.13 11.85 -18.52
CA SER A 509 -8.18 12.51 -19.82
C SER A 509 -8.27 14.04 -19.70
N LYS A 510 -7.47 14.76 -20.50
CA LYS A 510 -7.39 16.24 -20.48
C LYS A 510 -7.88 16.92 -21.76
N LYS A 511 -8.34 16.14 -22.74
CA LYS A 511 -8.85 16.63 -24.04
C LYS A 511 -9.84 15.63 -24.62
N ASN A 512 -10.84 16.12 -25.36
CA ASN A 512 -11.74 15.28 -26.17
C ASN A 512 -10.95 14.61 -27.29
N SER A 513 -10.34 13.46 -27.00
CA SER A 513 -9.44 12.73 -27.89
C SER A 513 -9.38 11.25 -27.51
N HIS A 514 -8.20 10.61 -27.51
CA HIS A 514 -8.06 9.15 -27.42
C HIS A 514 -7.13 8.76 -26.26
N ILE A 515 -7.58 7.83 -25.42
CA ILE A 515 -6.76 7.26 -24.35
C ILE A 515 -5.63 6.41 -24.95
N THR A 516 -5.99 5.44 -25.80
CA THR A 516 -5.03 4.49 -26.37
C THR A 516 -4.84 4.61 -27.88
N ALA A 517 -3.60 4.38 -28.33
CA ALA A 517 -3.26 4.13 -29.73
C ALA A 517 -2.38 2.87 -29.85
N ALA A 518 -3.02 1.70 -29.79
CA ALA A 518 -2.33 0.42 -29.84
C ALA A 518 -1.86 0.08 -31.26
N SER A 519 -0.68 -0.55 -31.34
CA SER A 519 -0.04 -1.06 -32.56
C SER A 519 0.44 -2.50 -32.38
N THR A 520 -0.33 -3.28 -31.61
CA THR A 520 -0.05 -4.68 -31.29
C THR A 520 0.16 -5.50 -32.55
N PRO A 521 1.25 -6.28 -32.66
CA PRO A 521 1.51 -7.09 -33.84
C PRO A 521 0.63 -8.35 -33.85
N LYS A 522 0.30 -8.87 -35.05
CA LYS A 522 -0.53 -10.08 -35.24
C LYS A 522 -0.13 -11.28 -34.39
N ARG A 523 1.16 -11.44 -34.11
CA ARG A 523 1.74 -12.57 -33.37
C ARG A 523 1.59 -12.46 -31.84
N ALA A 524 1.30 -11.27 -31.32
CA ALA A 524 1.13 -11.09 -29.89
C ALA A 524 -0.25 -11.60 -29.46
N GLY A 525 -0.30 -12.42 -28.41
CA GLY A 525 -1.57 -12.93 -27.87
C GLY A 525 -2.39 -11.87 -27.11
N PHE A 526 -1.73 -10.79 -26.67
CA PHE A 526 -2.32 -9.71 -25.90
C PHE A 526 -1.64 -8.37 -26.23
N GLY A 527 -2.43 -7.29 -26.27
CA GLY A 527 -1.94 -5.91 -26.31
C GLY A 527 -2.07 -5.24 -24.95
N PHE A 528 -2.90 -4.21 -24.87
CA PHE A 528 -3.17 -3.49 -23.63
C PHE A 528 -4.38 -4.10 -22.91
N VAL A 529 -4.20 -4.47 -21.64
CA VAL A 529 -5.27 -4.96 -20.77
C VAL A 529 -5.36 -4.04 -19.57
N PHE A 530 -6.50 -3.39 -19.39
CA PHE A 530 -6.84 -2.57 -18.24
C PHE A 530 -7.77 -3.37 -17.35
N ASN A 531 -7.36 -3.64 -16.12
CA ASN A 531 -8.14 -4.42 -15.16
C ASN A 531 -8.34 -3.61 -13.87
N ASN A 532 -9.59 -3.53 -13.41
CA ASN A 532 -9.98 -2.78 -12.21
C ASN A 532 -9.51 -1.30 -12.24
N CYS A 533 -9.44 -0.70 -13.43
CA CYS A 533 -8.98 0.69 -13.58
C CYS A 533 -10.12 1.69 -13.39
N ILE A 534 -9.75 2.95 -13.20
CA ILE A 534 -10.69 4.09 -13.14
C ILE A 534 -10.33 5.07 -14.24
N LEU A 535 -11.29 5.40 -15.09
CA LEU A 535 -11.15 6.37 -16.17
C LEU A 535 -11.94 7.62 -15.80
N THR A 536 -11.24 8.74 -15.63
CA THR A 536 -11.83 10.06 -15.39
C THR A 536 -11.35 11.07 -16.43
N GLY A 537 -11.97 12.24 -16.47
CA GLY A 537 -11.51 13.32 -17.33
C GLY A 537 -11.84 14.68 -16.75
N ASP A 538 -11.24 15.73 -17.31
CA ASP A 538 -11.61 17.11 -17.00
C ASP A 538 -13.12 17.30 -17.21
N THR A 539 -13.75 18.12 -16.36
CA THR A 539 -15.21 18.27 -16.29
C THR A 539 -15.86 18.76 -17.58
N SER A 540 -15.11 19.45 -18.45
CA SER A 540 -15.57 19.92 -19.76
C SER A 540 -15.54 18.85 -20.86
N LEU A 541 -15.07 17.63 -20.57
CA LEU A 541 -14.93 16.58 -21.56
C LEU A 541 -16.19 15.72 -21.67
N HIS A 542 -16.51 15.37 -22.91
CA HIS A 542 -17.73 14.64 -23.28
C HIS A 542 -17.55 13.73 -24.51
N SER A 543 -16.35 13.72 -25.09
CA SER A 543 -16.08 13.02 -26.35
C SER A 543 -14.67 12.41 -26.36
N VAL A 544 -14.34 11.65 -25.32
CA VAL A 544 -13.09 10.88 -25.25
C VAL A 544 -13.35 9.44 -25.68
N SER A 545 -12.49 8.89 -26.53
CA SER A 545 -12.52 7.47 -26.88
C SER A 545 -11.55 6.66 -26.02
N LEU A 546 -11.95 5.44 -25.67
CA LEU A 546 -11.10 4.40 -25.09
C LEU A 546 -9.86 4.09 -25.94
N GLY A 547 -9.99 4.18 -27.27
CA GLY A 547 -8.83 4.03 -28.14
C GLY A 547 -9.11 4.11 -29.63
N ARG A 548 -8.02 4.08 -30.39
CA ARG A 548 -7.99 3.94 -31.84
C ARG A 548 -6.86 3.02 -32.31
N PRO A 549 -7.03 2.27 -33.41
CA PRO A 549 -6.04 1.31 -33.86
C PRO A 549 -4.97 1.94 -34.73
N TRP A 550 -3.82 2.28 -34.14
CA TRP A 550 -2.69 2.86 -34.89
C TRP A 550 -2.20 1.93 -36.00
N ARG A 551 -2.28 0.61 -35.78
CA ARG A 551 -1.96 -0.43 -36.78
C ARG A 551 -3.05 -1.52 -36.82
N PRO A 552 -3.10 -2.34 -37.89
CA PRO A 552 -3.87 -3.58 -37.90
C PRO A 552 -3.51 -4.47 -36.70
N TYR A 553 -4.44 -5.31 -36.25
CA TYR A 553 -4.28 -6.20 -35.09
C TYR A 553 -4.11 -5.51 -33.73
N ALA A 554 -4.32 -4.20 -33.64
CA ALA A 554 -4.32 -3.48 -32.38
C ALA A 554 -5.27 -4.14 -31.37
N HIS A 555 -4.79 -4.34 -30.14
CA HIS A 555 -5.50 -5.12 -29.12
C HIS A 555 -5.59 -4.30 -27.83
N VAL A 556 -6.81 -3.95 -27.43
CA VAL A 556 -7.11 -3.19 -26.22
C VAL A 556 -8.32 -3.78 -25.52
N VAL A 557 -8.19 -4.11 -24.24
CA VAL A 557 -9.28 -4.71 -23.45
C VAL A 557 -9.43 -3.99 -22.11
N TYR A 558 -10.67 -3.65 -21.77
CA TYR A 558 -11.04 -3.08 -20.46
C TYR A 558 -11.88 -4.09 -19.67
N LEU A 559 -11.39 -4.50 -18.51
CA LEU A 559 -12.00 -5.44 -17.59
C LEU A 559 -12.35 -4.70 -16.30
N ASN A 560 -13.60 -4.84 -15.84
CA ASN A 560 -14.05 -4.38 -14.54
C ASN A 560 -13.69 -2.91 -14.26
N THR A 561 -13.76 -2.08 -15.30
CA THR A 561 -13.21 -0.73 -15.29
C THR A 561 -14.33 0.30 -15.10
N TYR A 562 -14.12 1.24 -14.18
CA TYR A 562 -15.03 2.38 -14.00
C TYR A 562 -14.78 3.44 -15.08
N MET A 563 -15.85 3.98 -15.68
CA MET A 563 -15.80 5.01 -16.71
C MET A 563 -16.72 6.18 -16.38
N ASP A 564 -16.13 7.36 -16.22
CA ASP A 564 -16.84 8.65 -16.10
C ASP A 564 -17.59 9.03 -17.39
N PRO A 565 -18.51 10.04 -17.35
CA PRO A 565 -19.38 10.37 -18.48
C PRO A 565 -18.66 11.00 -19.67
N HIS A 566 -17.39 11.37 -19.51
CA HIS A 566 -16.56 11.94 -20.59
C HIS A 566 -16.27 10.94 -21.73
N ILE A 567 -16.43 9.63 -21.48
CA ILE A 567 -16.26 8.60 -22.51
C ILE A 567 -17.43 8.63 -23.47
N LYS A 568 -17.14 8.78 -24.77
CA LYS A 568 -18.16 8.87 -25.81
C LYS A 568 -18.95 7.56 -25.95
N PRO A 569 -20.23 7.61 -26.36
CA PRO A 569 -21.09 6.43 -26.49
C PRO A 569 -20.49 5.31 -27.36
N GLU A 570 -19.82 5.65 -28.47
CA GLU A 570 -19.18 4.71 -29.39
C GLU A 570 -18.05 3.91 -28.76
N GLY A 571 -17.50 4.40 -27.64
CA GLY A 571 -16.35 3.84 -26.91
C GLY A 571 -15.04 4.03 -27.65
N PHE A 572 -14.91 3.49 -28.85
CA PHE A 572 -13.68 3.50 -29.66
C PHE A 572 -13.78 4.39 -30.89
N SER A 573 -12.70 4.51 -31.66
CA SER A 573 -12.68 5.28 -32.91
C SER A 573 -11.85 4.61 -33.99
N VAL A 574 -12.19 4.93 -35.25
CA VAL A 574 -11.46 4.49 -36.43
C VAL A 574 -10.22 5.38 -36.62
N TRP A 575 -9.10 4.78 -37.02
CA TRP A 575 -7.86 5.50 -37.28
C TRP A 575 -7.86 6.08 -38.70
N ASN A 576 -7.81 7.40 -38.85
CA ASN A 576 -7.69 8.10 -40.14
C ASN A 576 -8.60 7.55 -41.27
N ASN A 577 -9.82 7.12 -40.94
CA ASN A 577 -10.77 6.49 -41.87
C ASN A 577 -10.19 5.32 -42.68
N ASN A 578 -9.32 4.51 -42.07
CA ASN A 578 -8.77 3.30 -42.70
C ASN A 578 -9.35 2.00 -42.12
N ASP A 579 -8.97 0.90 -42.75
CA ASP A 579 -9.48 -0.45 -42.46
C ASP A 579 -8.76 -1.16 -41.30
N ASN A 580 -7.92 -0.47 -40.52
CA ASN A 580 -7.21 -1.10 -39.40
C ASN A 580 -8.20 -1.80 -38.45
N HIS A 581 -9.36 -1.17 -38.21
CA HIS A 581 -10.43 -1.64 -37.33
C HIS A 581 -10.99 -3.03 -37.70
N LEU A 582 -10.84 -3.49 -38.95
CA LEU A 582 -11.32 -4.81 -39.38
C LEU A 582 -10.57 -5.99 -38.75
N THR A 583 -9.40 -5.74 -38.17
CA THR A 583 -8.52 -6.80 -37.62
C THR A 583 -8.21 -6.61 -36.14
N THR A 584 -8.79 -5.60 -35.50
CA THR A 584 -8.49 -5.25 -34.10
C THR A 584 -9.21 -6.17 -33.13
N ILE A 585 -8.72 -6.17 -31.89
CA ILE A 585 -9.41 -6.78 -30.76
C ILE A 585 -9.63 -5.68 -29.73
N PHE A 586 -10.71 -4.92 -29.90
CA PHE A 586 -11.14 -3.89 -28.96
C PHE A 586 -12.34 -4.41 -28.17
N ALA A 587 -12.18 -4.58 -26.87
CA ALA A 587 -13.19 -5.25 -26.06
C ALA A 587 -13.36 -4.70 -24.65
N GLU A 588 -14.53 -4.94 -24.08
CA GLU A 588 -14.88 -4.62 -22.71
C GLU A 588 -15.49 -5.84 -22.00
N TYR A 589 -15.28 -5.97 -20.71
CA TYR A 589 -15.96 -6.94 -19.84
C TYR A 589 -16.31 -6.27 -18.51
N GLN A 590 -17.60 -6.29 -18.16
CA GLN A 590 -18.10 -5.74 -16.88
C GLN A 590 -17.58 -4.33 -16.52
N SER A 591 -17.29 -3.50 -17.51
CA SER A 591 -17.05 -2.07 -17.26
C SER A 591 -18.34 -1.42 -16.76
N TYR A 592 -18.22 -0.42 -15.90
CA TYR A 592 -19.33 0.19 -15.18
C TYR A 592 -19.14 1.71 -15.02
N GLY A 593 -20.17 2.40 -14.53
CA GLY A 593 -20.20 3.87 -14.48
C GLY A 593 -20.91 4.50 -15.68
N PRO A 594 -21.12 5.83 -15.65
CA PRO A 594 -21.93 6.53 -16.64
C PRO A 594 -21.38 6.47 -18.08
N GLY A 595 -20.07 6.29 -18.27
CA GLY A 595 -19.44 6.13 -19.60
C GLY A 595 -19.46 4.70 -20.15
N ALA A 596 -19.89 3.71 -19.35
CA ALA A 596 -19.82 2.28 -19.69
C ALA A 596 -21.06 1.77 -20.48
N GLY A 597 -21.54 2.56 -21.45
CA GLY A 597 -22.73 2.25 -22.26
C GLY A 597 -22.54 1.06 -23.21
N LYS A 598 -23.09 -0.11 -22.85
CA LYS A 598 -22.95 -1.35 -23.67
C LYS A 598 -23.73 -1.33 -24.99
N GLN A 599 -24.81 -0.56 -25.08
CA GLN A 599 -25.72 -0.59 -26.24
C GLN A 599 -25.35 0.39 -27.36
N THR A 600 -24.34 1.23 -27.14
CA THR A 600 -23.95 2.32 -28.07
C THR A 600 -22.57 2.11 -28.69
N ARG A 601 -21.89 1.00 -28.41
CA ARG A 601 -20.55 0.72 -28.92
C ARG A 601 -20.55 0.43 -30.41
N LEU A 602 -19.42 0.70 -31.06
CA LEU A 602 -19.23 0.36 -32.47
C LEU A 602 -19.36 -1.16 -32.68
N ASN A 603 -20.00 -1.56 -33.77
CA ASN A 603 -20.32 -2.95 -34.09
C ASN A 603 -19.10 -3.88 -34.24
N TRP A 604 -17.93 -3.33 -34.56
CA TRP A 604 -16.66 -4.07 -34.67
C TRP A 604 -15.92 -4.22 -33.33
N THR A 605 -16.46 -3.68 -32.25
CA THR A 605 -15.96 -3.87 -30.88
C THR A 605 -16.73 -4.99 -30.19
N LYS A 606 -16.20 -5.49 -29.07
CA LYS A 606 -16.75 -6.69 -28.41
C LYS A 606 -17.04 -6.50 -26.94
N GLN A 607 -18.22 -6.93 -26.50
CA GLN A 607 -18.44 -7.27 -25.10
C GLN A 607 -18.01 -8.73 -24.90
N LEU A 608 -16.99 -8.97 -24.09
CA LEU A 608 -16.50 -10.33 -23.85
C LEU A 608 -17.56 -11.15 -23.09
N THR A 609 -17.64 -12.44 -23.42
CA THR A 609 -18.35 -13.41 -22.60
C THR A 609 -17.50 -13.82 -21.39
N GLU A 610 -18.12 -14.47 -20.40
CA GLU A 610 -17.38 -15.02 -19.25
C GLU A 610 -16.26 -15.97 -19.67
N GLU A 611 -16.53 -16.85 -20.65
CA GLU A 611 -15.53 -17.81 -21.15
C GLU A 611 -14.38 -17.13 -21.90
N GLU A 612 -14.65 -16.02 -22.59
CA GLU A 612 -13.60 -15.26 -23.26
C GLU A 612 -12.77 -14.48 -22.26
N ARG A 613 -13.42 -13.90 -21.25
CA ARG A 613 -12.75 -13.24 -20.15
C ARG A 613 -11.83 -14.19 -19.39
N LYS A 614 -12.13 -15.50 -19.28
CA LYS A 614 -11.24 -16.54 -18.67
C LYS A 614 -9.83 -16.55 -19.26
N LYS A 615 -9.66 -16.12 -20.50
CA LYS A 615 -8.35 -16.04 -21.16
C LYS A 615 -7.52 -14.87 -20.67
N TYR A 616 -8.16 -13.77 -20.24
CA TYR A 616 -7.50 -12.58 -19.75
C TYR A 616 -7.16 -12.71 -18.26
N THR A 617 -6.06 -13.41 -17.99
CA THR A 617 -5.42 -13.46 -16.67
C THR A 617 -4.03 -12.87 -16.76
N LEU A 618 -3.51 -12.39 -15.62
CA LEU A 618 -2.14 -11.89 -15.53
C LEU A 618 -1.11 -12.93 -16.01
N GLU A 619 -1.32 -14.20 -15.65
CA GLU A 619 -0.47 -15.33 -16.03
C GLU A 619 -0.43 -15.55 -17.54
N ASN A 620 -1.60 -15.51 -18.20
CA ASN A 620 -1.69 -15.69 -19.65
C ASN A 620 -1.12 -14.49 -20.40
N ALA A 621 -1.50 -13.27 -19.97
CA ALA A 621 -1.07 -12.04 -20.62
C ALA A 621 0.44 -11.85 -20.53
N LEU A 622 1.04 -12.16 -19.39
CA LEU A 622 2.48 -11.99 -19.15
C LEU A 622 3.28 -13.28 -19.34
N VAL A 623 2.69 -14.31 -19.97
CA VAL A 623 3.37 -15.56 -20.36
C VAL A 623 4.18 -16.16 -19.20
N GLY A 624 3.52 -16.36 -18.06
CA GLY A 624 4.12 -16.93 -16.85
C GLY A 624 5.09 -16.02 -16.09
N TRP A 625 5.34 -14.77 -16.53
CA TRP A 625 5.99 -13.79 -15.68
C TRP A 625 5.02 -13.32 -14.60
N ASN A 626 5.41 -13.50 -13.35
CA ASN A 626 4.68 -12.97 -12.21
C ASN A 626 5.33 -11.65 -11.76
N PRO A 627 4.74 -10.48 -12.06
CA PRO A 627 5.31 -9.18 -11.69
C PRO A 627 5.20 -8.88 -10.19
N ILE A 628 4.50 -9.73 -9.42
CA ILE A 628 4.29 -9.56 -7.98
C ILE A 628 5.47 -10.13 -7.16
N TYR A 629 6.37 -10.95 -7.73
CA TYR A 629 7.47 -11.61 -6.99
C TYR A 629 8.87 -11.35 -7.54
#